data_AF-A0AAD6G5I6-F1
#
_entry.id   AF-A0AAD6G5I6-F1
#
_cell.length_a   1.000
_cell.length_b   1.000
_cell.length_c   1.000
_cell.angle_alpha   90.00
_cell.angle_beta   90.00
_cell.angle_gamma   90.00
#
_symmetry.space_group_name_H-M   'P 1'
#
loop_
_entity.id
_entity.type
_entity.pdbx_description
1 polymer ?
#
loop_
_entity_poly.entity_id
_entity_poly.type
_entity_poly.pdbx_seq_one_letter_code
_entity_poly.pdbx_strand_id
1 'polypeptide(L)'
;MTISIQTTNNAASSIRHRSNTRPPPTGASSSDTRSKGSAPTIHPSQPTASLPTARPPATTLPITVDTDSLSPPLSIHLRQHFGRLISTESRAHFKKRLSRGLKIGLSFYAILVLFQVIKLGLYQEDIEHEWPTPSEWTWKSRWCLRSAEAMMHPEHIGKLMTNWPMVAGYLRELLERLENTDGEGQGIVEQDEGGLLVEGVGKTGFDVSAKSEHWRRGYFQALMGAAKAAENLDGWMTDRKQKISAPAEYVVGPSNTRPKPMPAGQKKVPQEEDCEAASPPPETFYIKVLTTKGFGTRQKLDAALAYADWLDFKGLGRTAGDMYTWALDIAAGGLDNDASKVVDLQTGVLKNNGTDLPSENILRVSTALAVHNARQGNLPTALSLFTSVLKARRSLPTTAPSVSTSPFSLPLSPQASNDPITGFVTSLKKIFNPPEYPPALPSGDTPPLRTAASACDEAGVMTYIGEILYASSSQEHGLAWTRDAVEIAESTMLELTSPEDKPARTRCAQCLKVGLENWKTMVSTRVAQARKEQAEGKTAGQSRSWFGGRSSQSKAEEVKRWEAEEALLEDRIRRLFPVLVGESGLDTLSPNSSLFV
;
A
#
# COMPACT_ATOMS: atom_id res chain seq x y z
N MET A 1 5.89 -36.47 -14.10
CA MET A 1 6.94 -37.28 -13.44
C MET A 1 6.76 -37.15 -11.95
N THR A 2 6.93 -38.22 -11.18
CA THR A 2 6.75 -38.20 -9.72
C THR A 2 7.98 -37.61 -9.04
N ILE A 3 7.82 -36.52 -8.30
CA ILE A 3 8.89 -35.92 -7.49
C ILE A 3 8.72 -36.43 -6.06
N SER A 4 9.81 -36.91 -5.45
CA SER A 4 9.85 -37.31 -4.04
C SER A 4 10.89 -36.47 -3.32
N ILE A 5 10.47 -35.74 -2.28
CA ILE A 5 11.32 -34.81 -1.53
C ILE A 5 11.70 -35.47 -0.20
N GLN A 6 12.94 -35.91 -0.09
CA GLN A 6 13.49 -36.37 1.20
C GLN A 6 13.90 -35.16 2.05
N THR A 7 13.31 -35.02 3.23
CA THR A 7 13.64 -33.97 4.20
C THR A 7 14.87 -34.35 5.02
N THR A 8 15.96 -33.60 4.88
CA THR A 8 17.15 -33.72 5.74
C THR A 8 17.25 -32.53 6.68
N ASN A 9 16.87 -32.73 7.95
CA ASN A 9 17.12 -31.76 9.02
C ASN A 9 18.64 -31.54 9.20
N ASN A 10 19.07 -30.28 9.36
CA ASN A 10 20.34 -29.96 10.00
C ASN A 10 20.28 -28.59 10.70
N ALA A 11 20.99 -28.47 11.82
CA ALA A 11 20.82 -27.36 12.76
C ALA A 11 21.70 -26.13 12.43
N ALA A 12 21.13 -24.94 12.56
CA ALA A 12 21.87 -23.68 12.41
C ALA A 12 22.61 -23.31 13.71
N SER A 13 23.93 -23.17 13.64
CA SER A 13 24.77 -22.73 14.75
C SER A 13 24.70 -21.21 14.95
N SER A 14 24.56 -20.75 16.19
CA SER A 14 24.48 -19.32 16.52
C SER A 14 25.86 -18.66 16.54
N ILE A 15 26.05 -17.59 15.76
CA ILE A 15 27.18 -16.67 15.88
C ILE A 15 26.64 -15.29 16.28
N ARG A 16 27.11 -14.78 17.42
CA ARG A 16 26.77 -13.42 17.90
C ARG A 16 27.81 -12.41 17.44
N HIS A 17 27.36 -11.29 16.89
CA HIS A 17 28.11 -10.03 17.00
C HIS A 17 27.41 -9.05 17.95
N ARG A 18 28.17 -8.04 18.41
CA ARG A 18 27.96 -7.36 19.69
C ARG A 18 28.22 -5.87 19.57
N SER A 19 27.21 -5.03 19.78
CA SER A 19 27.31 -3.57 19.72
C SER A 19 26.83 -2.90 21.02
N ASN A 20 27.78 -2.63 21.91
CA ASN A 20 27.76 -1.45 22.78
C ASN A 20 28.00 -0.20 21.89
N THR A 21 27.70 1.06 22.25
CA THR A 21 27.31 1.65 23.55
C THR A 21 26.50 2.95 23.31
N ARG A 22 25.77 3.43 24.33
CA ARG A 22 25.09 4.75 24.33
C ARG A 22 25.67 5.67 25.43
N PRO A 23 25.97 6.95 25.15
CA PRO A 23 26.11 8.03 26.15
C PRO A 23 24.94 9.06 26.06
N PRO A 24 24.82 10.04 26.98
CA PRO A 24 23.51 10.47 27.49
C PRO A 24 23.07 11.92 27.13
N PRO A 25 21.85 12.33 27.49
CA PRO A 25 21.35 13.69 27.30
C PRO A 25 21.72 14.67 28.43
N THR A 26 21.97 15.92 28.04
CA THR A 26 21.99 17.15 28.85
C THR A 26 21.33 18.25 28.02
N GLY A 27 20.74 19.33 28.53
CA GLY A 27 20.67 19.90 29.88
C GLY A 27 20.36 21.40 29.69
N ALA A 28 19.46 22.00 30.46
CA ALA A 28 18.87 23.31 30.13
C ALA A 28 19.57 24.51 30.76
N SER A 29 19.53 25.69 30.10
CA SER A 29 19.32 27.00 30.78
C SER A 29 19.08 28.21 29.83
N SER A 30 17.94 28.89 30.01
CA SER A 30 17.70 30.36 30.09
C SER A 30 18.23 31.41 29.07
N SER A 31 17.34 32.37 28.75
CA SER A 31 17.55 33.84 28.57
C SER A 31 18.38 34.36 27.36
N ASP A 32 18.12 35.51 26.70
CA ASP A 32 17.00 36.49 26.59
C ASP A 32 17.32 37.50 25.44
N THR A 33 16.60 38.57 25.03
CA THR A 33 15.36 39.29 25.44
C THR A 33 14.76 40.04 24.19
N ARG A 34 13.61 40.75 24.36
CA ARG A 34 13.40 42.19 23.97
C ARG A 34 12.29 42.60 22.97
N SER A 35 11.07 42.74 23.51
CA SER A 35 10.08 43.83 23.34
C SER A 35 9.58 44.32 21.96
N LYS A 36 8.23 44.29 21.76
CA LYS A 36 7.28 45.38 21.41
C LYS A 36 5.92 44.75 21.01
N GLY A 37 4.73 45.31 21.27
CA GLY A 37 4.33 46.51 22.02
C GLY A 37 2.80 46.57 22.29
N SER A 38 2.33 47.57 23.04
CA SER A 38 0.93 47.82 23.48
C SER A 38 0.06 48.48 22.37
N ALA A 39 -1.26 48.75 22.46
CA ALA A 39 -2.34 48.64 23.49
C ALA A 39 -3.76 48.68 22.80
N PRO A 40 -4.90 48.45 23.51
CA PRO A 40 -6.26 48.41 22.93
C PRO A 40 -7.21 49.60 23.29
N THR A 41 -8.28 49.77 22.50
CA THR A 41 -9.33 50.84 22.58
C THR A 41 -10.54 50.47 21.69
N ILE A 42 -11.81 50.97 21.78
CA ILE A 42 -12.53 51.89 22.71
C ILE A 42 -13.99 51.34 22.94
N HIS A 43 -14.74 51.96 23.86
CA HIS A 43 -16.20 51.91 24.11
C HIS A 43 -17.01 52.86 23.14
N PRO A 44 -18.39 52.96 23.08
CA PRO A 44 -19.22 53.52 24.20
C PRO A 44 -20.78 53.35 24.28
N SER A 45 -21.32 53.68 25.47
CA SER A 45 -22.56 54.45 25.81
C SER A 45 -24.02 53.96 25.54
N GLN A 46 -24.92 54.45 26.40
CA GLN A 46 -26.40 54.28 26.46
C GLN A 46 -27.17 55.42 25.73
N PRO A 47 -28.52 55.43 25.75
CA PRO A 47 -29.22 56.47 26.53
C PRO A 47 -30.48 56.01 27.33
N THR A 48 -31.16 56.94 28.02
CA THR A 48 -32.16 56.70 29.10
C THR A 48 -33.57 57.26 28.86
N ALA A 49 -34.61 56.51 29.28
CA ALA A 49 -36.00 56.94 29.57
C ALA A 49 -36.74 55.80 30.33
N SER A 50 -37.81 55.99 31.13
CA SER A 50 -38.41 57.14 31.84
C SER A 50 -39.37 56.61 32.95
N LEU A 51 -40.35 57.38 33.45
CA LEU A 51 -41.40 56.94 34.39
C LEU A 51 -42.80 57.43 33.95
N PRO A 52 -43.91 56.80 34.41
CA PRO A 52 -44.77 57.54 35.35
C PRO A 52 -45.42 56.70 36.48
N THR A 53 -46.09 57.40 37.41
CA THR A 53 -46.55 56.94 38.75
C THR A 53 -48.01 56.46 38.80
N ALA A 54 -48.31 55.46 39.66
CA ALA A 54 -49.65 55.21 40.22
C ALA A 54 -49.60 54.57 41.64
N ARG A 55 -50.65 54.79 42.45
CA ARG A 55 -50.90 54.46 43.89
C ARG A 55 -52.42 54.69 44.15
N PRO A 56 -53.14 54.28 45.24
CA PRO A 56 -52.86 53.52 46.50
C PRO A 56 -53.69 52.17 46.53
N PRO A 57 -54.15 51.57 47.67
CA PRO A 57 -53.93 51.78 49.11
C PRO A 57 -53.43 50.53 49.89
N ALA A 58 -53.27 50.68 51.21
CA ALA A 58 -52.87 49.63 52.16
C ALA A 58 -54.05 49.15 53.04
N THR A 59 -53.84 48.08 53.82
CA THR A 59 -54.73 47.65 54.93
C THR A 59 -53.88 47.07 56.05
N THR A 60 -54.39 47.06 57.29
CA THR A 60 -53.63 46.99 58.55
C THR A 60 -53.59 45.61 59.23
N LEU A 61 -52.47 45.31 59.91
CA LEU A 61 -52.28 44.75 61.28
C LEU A 61 -53.37 43.82 61.88
N PRO A 62 -53.00 42.72 62.59
CA PRO A 62 -52.34 42.87 63.90
C PRO A 62 -51.30 41.79 64.32
N ILE A 63 -50.82 41.93 65.56
CA ILE A 63 -49.76 41.16 66.24
C ILE A 63 -50.37 40.07 67.16
N THR A 64 -49.74 38.90 67.25
CA THR A 64 -49.73 37.99 68.43
C THR A 64 -48.33 37.36 68.51
N VAL A 65 -47.56 37.56 69.60
CA VAL A 65 -47.58 36.89 70.93
C VAL A 65 -46.90 35.51 70.91
N ASP A 66 -45.89 35.34 71.76
CA ASP A 66 -45.01 34.18 71.86
C ASP A 66 -45.67 32.91 72.43
N THR A 67 -45.05 31.75 72.19
CA THR A 67 -45.10 30.62 73.14
C THR A 67 -43.96 29.63 72.87
N ASP A 68 -43.20 29.27 73.91
CA ASP A 68 -42.22 28.19 73.87
C ASP A 68 -42.86 26.83 73.60
N SER A 69 -42.32 26.06 72.65
CA SER A 69 -42.48 24.61 72.62
C SER A 69 -41.32 23.94 71.87
N LEU A 70 -40.98 22.72 72.29
CA LEU A 70 -39.74 22.04 71.89
C LEU A 70 -39.68 21.78 70.38
N SER A 71 -38.58 22.19 69.74
CA SER A 71 -38.26 21.79 68.38
C SER A 71 -37.92 20.29 68.33
N PRO A 72 -38.69 19.45 67.60
CA PRO A 72 -38.39 18.02 67.50
C PRO A 72 -37.13 17.81 66.65
N PRO A 73 -36.37 16.72 66.87
CA PRO A 73 -35.09 16.50 66.21
C PRO A 73 -35.22 16.51 64.68
N LEU A 74 -34.26 17.16 64.00
CA LEU A 74 -34.25 17.39 62.56
C LEU A 74 -34.50 16.12 61.71
N SER A 75 -34.14 14.94 62.23
CA SER A 75 -34.41 13.65 61.59
C SER A 75 -35.90 13.33 61.43
N ILE A 76 -36.77 13.82 62.34
CA ILE A 76 -38.23 13.65 62.26
C ILE A 76 -38.83 14.67 61.28
N HIS A 77 -38.44 15.95 61.35
CA HIS A 77 -38.87 16.95 60.36
C HIS A 77 -38.45 16.54 58.95
N LEU A 78 -37.19 16.13 58.75
CA LEU A 78 -36.72 15.65 57.45
C LEU A 78 -37.47 14.39 57.00
N ARG A 79 -37.72 13.39 57.88
CA ARG A 79 -38.55 12.23 57.51
C ARG A 79 -39.99 12.59 57.14
N GLN A 80 -40.62 13.53 57.85
CA GLN A 80 -41.98 13.98 57.55
C GLN A 80 -42.04 14.82 56.27
N HIS A 81 -41.07 15.71 56.03
CA HIS A 81 -40.98 16.47 54.79
C HIS A 81 -40.62 15.58 53.60
N PHE A 82 -39.64 14.67 53.69
CA PHE A 82 -39.36 13.71 52.62
C PHE A 82 -40.54 12.75 52.39
N GLY A 83 -41.21 12.26 53.44
CA GLY A 83 -42.42 11.44 53.30
C GLY A 83 -43.57 12.18 52.61
N ARG A 84 -43.76 13.48 52.92
CA ARG A 84 -44.78 14.33 52.30
C ARG A 84 -44.40 14.82 50.89
N LEU A 85 -43.10 14.94 50.59
CA LEU A 85 -42.57 15.16 49.24
C LEU A 85 -42.61 13.88 48.40
N ILE A 86 -42.68 12.70 49.02
CA ILE A 86 -42.93 11.39 48.37
C ILE A 86 -44.42 11.01 48.53
N SER A 87 -45.32 12.01 48.42
CA SER A 87 -46.76 11.75 48.30
C SER A 87 -47.07 10.93 47.05
N THR A 88 -48.25 10.30 47.01
CA THR A 88 -48.72 9.51 45.86
C THR A 88 -48.77 10.34 44.57
N GLU A 89 -49.08 11.64 44.69
CA GLU A 89 -49.06 12.62 43.61
C GLU A 89 -47.65 12.81 43.02
N SER A 90 -46.63 13.02 43.86
CA SER A 90 -45.26 13.20 43.39
C SER A 90 -44.71 11.93 42.74
N ARG A 91 -45.07 10.75 43.24
CA ARG A 91 -44.70 9.46 42.63
C ARG A 91 -45.33 9.26 41.25
N ALA A 92 -46.58 9.69 41.06
CA ALA A 92 -47.23 9.68 39.75
C ALA A 92 -46.61 10.71 38.79
N HIS A 93 -46.32 11.92 39.27
CA HIS A 93 -45.64 12.96 38.50
C HIS A 93 -44.21 12.55 38.09
N PHE A 94 -43.44 11.96 39.01
CA PHE A 94 -42.09 11.45 38.73
C PHE A 94 -42.12 10.27 37.76
N LYS A 95 -43.06 9.32 37.90
CA LYS A 95 -43.26 8.24 36.91
C LYS A 95 -43.59 8.78 35.52
N LYS A 96 -44.46 9.80 35.42
CA LYS A 96 -44.75 10.50 34.16
C LYS A 96 -43.50 11.19 33.60
N ARG A 97 -42.75 11.96 34.41
CA ARG A 97 -41.54 12.68 34.00
C ARG A 97 -40.41 11.73 33.56
N LEU A 98 -40.18 10.65 34.29
CA LEU A 98 -39.20 9.61 33.96
C LEU A 98 -39.61 8.86 32.68
N SER A 99 -40.90 8.55 32.49
CA SER A 99 -41.38 7.93 31.24
C SER A 99 -41.26 8.85 30.02
N ARG A 100 -41.43 10.17 30.18
CA ARG A 100 -41.15 11.16 29.12
C ARG A 100 -39.65 11.26 28.85
N GLY A 101 -38.82 11.33 29.88
CA GLY A 101 -37.36 11.33 29.77
C GLY A 101 -36.82 10.09 29.06
N LEU A 102 -37.33 8.91 29.41
CA LEU A 102 -36.99 7.65 28.74
C LEU A 102 -37.44 7.64 27.28
N LYS A 103 -38.66 8.11 26.96
CA LYS A 103 -39.13 8.22 25.56
C LYS A 103 -38.26 9.16 24.74
N ILE A 104 -37.93 10.34 25.27
CA ILE A 104 -37.07 11.34 24.61
C ILE A 104 -35.65 10.80 24.43
N GLY A 105 -35.08 10.16 25.47
CA GLY A 105 -33.77 9.52 25.40
C GLY A 105 -33.71 8.36 24.40
N LEU A 106 -34.76 7.52 24.34
CA LEU A 106 -34.86 6.44 23.36
C LEU A 106 -35.00 6.98 21.92
N SER A 107 -35.80 8.04 21.71
CA SER A 107 -35.90 8.67 20.39
C SER A 107 -34.60 9.36 19.97
N PHE A 108 -33.89 10.01 20.90
CA PHE A 108 -32.59 10.62 20.62
C PHE A 108 -31.52 9.56 20.31
N TYR A 109 -31.51 8.46 21.06
CA TYR A 109 -30.66 7.29 20.77
C TYR A 109 -30.98 6.69 19.40
N ALA A 110 -32.25 6.52 19.04
CA ALA A 110 -32.66 6.03 17.73
C ALA A 110 -32.21 6.98 16.60
N ILE A 111 -32.32 8.31 16.79
CA ILE A 111 -31.80 9.31 15.85
C ILE A 111 -30.28 9.21 15.70
N LEU A 112 -29.54 9.03 16.80
CA LEU A 112 -28.08 8.82 16.75
C LEU A 112 -27.71 7.51 16.02
N VAL A 113 -28.42 6.42 16.26
CA VAL A 113 -28.20 5.14 15.54
C VAL A 113 -28.48 5.30 14.05
N LEU A 114 -29.60 5.94 13.68
CA LEU A 114 -29.92 6.24 12.27
C LEU A 114 -28.85 7.13 11.61
N PHE A 115 -28.33 8.13 12.33
CA PHE A 115 -27.25 8.98 11.82
C PHE A 115 -25.95 8.18 11.58
N GLN A 116 -25.59 7.23 12.46
CA GLN A 116 -24.44 6.36 12.23
C GLN A 116 -24.66 5.40 11.05
N VAL A 117 -25.88 4.87 10.87
CA VAL A 117 -26.22 4.04 9.69
C VAL A 117 -26.13 4.85 8.39
N ILE A 118 -26.64 6.08 8.37
CA ILE A 118 -26.53 6.98 7.20
C ILE A 118 -25.06 7.30 6.90
N LYS A 119 -24.26 7.66 7.93
CA LYS A 119 -22.83 7.93 7.77
C LYS A 119 -22.08 6.71 7.22
N LEU A 120 -22.40 5.52 7.71
CA LEU A 120 -21.80 4.26 7.26
C LEU A 120 -22.21 3.90 5.84
N GLY A 121 -23.46 4.18 5.45
CA GLY A 121 -23.94 4.02 4.07
C GLY A 121 -23.22 4.96 3.10
N LEU A 122 -23.13 6.26 3.44
CA LEU A 122 -22.39 7.24 2.64
C LEU A 122 -20.91 6.83 2.44
N TYR A 123 -20.24 6.42 3.52
CA TYR A 123 -18.86 5.94 3.45
C TYR A 123 -18.70 4.72 2.54
N GLN A 124 -19.68 3.83 2.49
CA GLN A 124 -19.65 2.62 1.65
C GLN A 124 -20.02 2.90 0.19
N GLU A 125 -20.83 3.94 -0.09
CA GLU A 125 -21.04 4.48 -1.43
C GLU A 125 -19.77 5.16 -1.95
N ASP A 126 -19.13 6.01 -1.16
CA ASP A 126 -17.84 6.64 -1.52
C ASP A 126 -16.77 5.59 -1.87
N ILE A 127 -16.71 4.50 -1.09
CA ILE A 127 -15.86 3.34 -1.37
C ILE A 127 -16.32 2.55 -2.61
N GLU A 128 -17.61 2.50 -2.95
CA GLU A 128 -18.10 1.82 -4.17
C GLU A 128 -17.72 2.56 -5.45
N HIS A 129 -17.60 3.89 -5.40
CA HIS A 129 -17.16 4.70 -6.54
C HIS A 129 -15.64 4.64 -6.76
N GLU A 130 -14.84 4.51 -5.69
CA GLU A 130 -13.37 4.37 -5.78
C GLU A 130 -12.96 2.91 -6.10
N TRP A 131 -13.65 1.92 -5.50
CA TRP A 131 -13.44 0.47 -5.73
C TRP A 131 -14.76 -0.23 -6.11
N PRO A 132 -15.19 -0.14 -7.38
CA PRO A 132 -16.42 -0.78 -7.85
C PRO A 132 -16.34 -2.32 -7.75
N THR A 133 -17.47 -2.95 -7.45
CA THR A 133 -17.57 -4.42 -7.22
C THR A 133 -18.70 -5.04 -8.06
N PRO A 134 -18.60 -6.32 -8.46
CA PRO A 134 -19.59 -6.96 -9.35
C PRO A 134 -21.02 -6.81 -8.81
N SER A 135 -21.95 -6.40 -9.68
CA SER A 135 -23.35 -6.12 -9.31
C SER A 135 -24.18 -7.39 -9.03
N GLU A 136 -23.74 -8.54 -9.53
CA GLU A 136 -24.36 -9.85 -9.33
C GLU A 136 -24.07 -10.49 -7.96
N TRP A 137 -23.13 -9.93 -7.20
CA TRP A 137 -22.75 -10.42 -5.88
C TRP A 137 -23.69 -9.91 -4.77
N THR A 138 -23.86 -10.69 -3.70
CA THR A 138 -24.65 -10.21 -2.55
C THR A 138 -23.97 -8.99 -1.93
N TRP A 139 -24.77 -8.04 -1.43
CA TRP A 139 -24.29 -6.85 -0.71
C TRP A 139 -23.17 -7.14 0.32
N LYS A 140 -23.27 -8.25 1.07
CA LYS A 140 -22.23 -8.67 2.03
C LYS A 140 -20.89 -9.00 1.34
N SER A 141 -20.91 -9.71 0.21
CA SER A 141 -19.72 -10.05 -0.56
C SER A 141 -19.10 -8.79 -1.19
N ARG A 142 -19.94 -7.92 -1.77
CA ARG A 142 -19.54 -6.59 -2.27
C ARG A 142 -18.95 -5.70 -1.18
N TRP A 143 -19.43 -5.80 0.06
CA TRP A 143 -18.90 -5.11 1.24
C TRP A 143 -17.54 -5.66 1.68
N CYS A 144 -17.37 -6.99 1.69
CA CYS A 144 -16.11 -7.62 2.12
C CYS A 144 -14.95 -7.24 1.18
N LEU A 145 -15.16 -7.33 -0.14
CA LEU A 145 -14.13 -6.93 -1.12
C LEU A 145 -13.77 -5.44 -0.99
N ARG A 146 -14.77 -4.56 -0.99
CA ARG A 146 -14.57 -3.12 -0.77
C ARG A 146 -13.80 -2.80 0.51
N SER A 147 -14.19 -3.42 1.62
CA SER A 147 -13.56 -3.19 2.92
C SER A 147 -12.11 -3.66 2.93
N ALA A 148 -11.81 -4.78 2.28
CA ALA A 148 -10.46 -5.29 2.12
C ALA A 148 -9.59 -4.35 1.26
N GLU A 149 -10.05 -4.01 0.04
CA GLU A 149 -9.36 -3.11 -0.89
C GLU A 149 -9.04 -1.75 -0.24
N ALA A 150 -10.06 -1.11 0.33
CA ALA A 150 -9.90 0.17 1.00
C ALA A 150 -8.89 0.09 2.16
N MET A 151 -8.77 -1.05 2.86
CA MET A 151 -7.75 -1.25 3.90
C MET A 151 -6.36 -1.62 3.36
N MET A 152 -6.24 -2.14 2.14
CA MET A 152 -4.97 -2.32 1.44
C MET A 152 -4.42 -1.00 0.86
N HIS A 153 -5.26 0.04 0.74
CA HIS A 153 -4.89 1.39 0.33
C HIS A 153 -5.12 2.43 1.46
N PRO A 154 -4.35 2.39 2.56
CA PRO A 154 -4.65 3.16 3.76
C PRO A 154 -4.56 4.67 3.54
N GLU A 155 -3.77 5.14 2.57
CA GLU A 155 -3.66 6.55 2.16
C GLU A 155 -5.04 7.18 1.87
N HIS A 156 -5.88 6.47 1.10
CA HIS A 156 -7.19 6.94 0.65
C HIS A 156 -8.22 7.02 1.81
N ILE A 157 -7.92 6.42 2.97
CA ILE A 157 -8.73 6.52 4.20
C ILE A 157 -8.11 7.50 5.22
N GLY A 158 -6.91 8.04 4.96
CA GLY A 158 -6.16 8.80 5.96
C GLY A 158 -5.65 7.94 7.12
N LYS A 159 -5.34 6.66 6.84
CA LYS A 159 -4.64 5.75 7.77
C LYS A 159 -3.17 5.66 7.36
N LEU A 160 -2.30 5.36 8.32
CA LEU A 160 -0.85 5.24 8.07
C LEU A 160 -0.38 3.81 7.76
N MET A 161 -1.17 2.78 8.11
CA MET A 161 -0.81 1.37 7.90
C MET A 161 -2.05 0.50 7.67
N THR A 162 -1.90 -0.53 6.84
CA THR A 162 -2.89 -1.60 6.63
C THR A 162 -2.99 -2.51 7.84
N ASN A 163 -4.21 -2.95 8.17
CA ASN A 163 -4.46 -4.00 9.16
C ASN A 163 -4.66 -5.34 8.44
N TRP A 164 -3.56 -6.02 8.13
CA TRP A 164 -3.57 -7.30 7.40
C TRP A 164 -4.46 -8.39 8.04
N PRO A 165 -4.51 -8.57 9.38
CA PRO A 165 -5.47 -9.50 9.99
C PRO A 165 -6.93 -9.22 9.66
N MET A 166 -7.34 -7.94 9.58
CA MET A 166 -8.69 -7.60 9.14
C MET A 166 -8.89 -7.84 7.64
N VAL A 167 -7.93 -7.49 6.79
CA VAL A 167 -7.99 -7.73 5.34
C VAL A 167 -8.17 -9.23 5.05
N ALA A 168 -7.32 -10.08 5.63
CA ALA A 168 -7.44 -11.54 5.52
C ALA A 168 -8.78 -12.06 6.09
N GLY A 169 -9.29 -11.46 7.18
CA GLY A 169 -10.60 -11.77 7.73
C GLY A 169 -11.76 -11.53 6.75
N TYR A 170 -11.79 -10.36 6.10
CA TYR A 170 -12.81 -10.02 5.10
C TYR A 170 -12.67 -10.87 3.82
N LEU A 171 -11.45 -11.11 3.35
CA LEU A 171 -11.22 -11.89 2.14
C LEU A 171 -11.47 -13.38 2.34
N ARG A 172 -11.18 -13.95 3.52
CA ARG A 172 -11.59 -15.31 3.87
C ARG A 172 -13.11 -15.44 3.90
N GLU A 173 -13.82 -14.52 4.56
CA GLU A 173 -15.30 -14.54 4.57
C GLU A 173 -15.91 -14.31 3.17
N LEU A 174 -15.21 -13.60 2.28
CA LEU A 174 -15.60 -13.45 0.88
C LEU A 174 -15.42 -14.76 0.09
N LEU A 175 -14.25 -15.37 0.16
CA LEU A 175 -13.95 -16.63 -0.55
C LEU A 175 -14.84 -17.78 -0.05
N GLU A 176 -15.06 -17.89 1.26
CA GLU A 176 -16.02 -18.85 1.87
C GLU A 176 -17.46 -18.70 1.36
N ARG A 177 -17.84 -17.55 0.79
CA ARG A 177 -19.14 -17.30 0.18
C ARG A 177 -19.16 -17.51 -1.33
N LEU A 178 -18.10 -17.08 -2.02
CA LEU A 178 -17.97 -17.23 -3.48
C LEU A 178 -17.73 -18.67 -3.90
N GLU A 179 -17.14 -19.48 -3.04
CA GLU A 179 -16.81 -20.89 -3.30
C GLU A 179 -17.89 -21.87 -2.79
N ASN A 180 -18.91 -21.37 -2.10
CA ASN A 180 -20.03 -22.18 -1.63
C ASN A 180 -21.05 -22.42 -2.75
N THR A 181 -21.16 -23.68 -3.19
CA THR A 181 -22.08 -24.15 -4.24
C THR A 181 -23.55 -23.84 -3.99
N ASP A 182 -23.95 -23.78 -2.72
CA ASP A 182 -25.34 -23.54 -2.29
C ASP A 182 -25.67 -22.04 -2.19
N GLY A 183 -24.67 -21.18 -2.48
CA GLY A 183 -24.77 -19.72 -2.44
C GLY A 183 -24.22 -19.07 -3.72
N GLU A 184 -23.35 -18.07 -3.56
CA GLU A 184 -22.80 -17.31 -4.71
C GLU A 184 -21.86 -18.14 -5.60
N GLY A 185 -21.41 -19.31 -5.13
CA GLY A 185 -20.67 -20.31 -5.89
C GLY A 185 -21.52 -21.25 -6.74
N GLN A 186 -22.85 -21.07 -6.82
CA GLN A 186 -23.70 -21.90 -7.68
C GLN A 186 -23.20 -21.92 -9.14
N GLY A 187 -22.96 -23.10 -9.71
CA GLY A 187 -22.42 -23.29 -11.06
C GLY A 187 -20.89 -23.27 -11.17
N ILE A 188 -20.17 -23.23 -10.06
CA ILE A 188 -18.74 -23.57 -9.99
C ILE A 188 -18.58 -25.09 -9.86
N VAL A 189 -17.52 -25.65 -10.45
CA VAL A 189 -17.20 -27.10 -10.39
C VAL A 189 -15.80 -27.30 -9.78
N GLU A 190 -15.63 -28.25 -8.86
CA GLU A 190 -14.29 -28.65 -8.38
C GLU A 190 -13.56 -29.44 -9.48
N GLN A 191 -12.29 -29.14 -9.74
CA GLN A 191 -11.52 -29.81 -10.80
C GLN A 191 -10.83 -31.07 -10.26
N ASP A 192 -11.38 -32.24 -10.60
CA ASP A 192 -10.78 -33.55 -10.32
C ASP A 192 -9.66 -33.92 -11.33
N GLU A 193 -9.83 -33.61 -12.61
CA GLU A 193 -8.86 -33.95 -13.66
C GLU A 193 -7.84 -32.82 -13.89
N GLY A 194 -6.56 -33.12 -13.65
CA GLY A 194 -5.45 -32.15 -13.69
C GLY A 194 -4.70 -31.98 -12.37
N GLY A 195 -4.98 -32.82 -11.38
CA GLY A 195 -4.47 -32.73 -10.00
C GLY A 195 -2.96 -32.68 -9.82
N LEU A 196 -2.40 -31.47 -9.86
CA LEU A 196 -1.27 -31.08 -9.02
C LEU A 196 -1.75 -31.02 -7.56
N LEU A 197 -1.93 -32.20 -6.96
CA LEU A 197 -1.99 -32.36 -5.51
C LEU A 197 -0.59 -32.09 -4.94
N VAL A 198 -0.24 -30.80 -4.82
CA VAL A 198 1.00 -30.38 -4.15
C VAL A 198 0.81 -30.63 -2.65
N GLU A 199 1.52 -31.63 -2.12
CA GLU A 199 1.42 -32.02 -0.72
C GLU A 199 1.66 -30.80 0.20
N GLY A 200 0.63 -30.43 0.97
CA GLY A 200 0.64 -29.29 1.88
C GLY A 200 -0.08 -28.01 1.39
N VAL A 201 -0.40 -27.88 0.10
CA VAL A 201 -0.96 -26.62 -0.46
C VAL A 201 -2.50 -26.60 -0.54
N GLY A 202 -3.17 -27.76 -0.45
CA GLY A 202 -4.64 -27.84 -0.34
C GLY A 202 -5.39 -28.10 -1.64
N LYS A 203 -6.66 -27.65 -1.72
CA LYS A 203 -7.56 -27.91 -2.87
C LYS A 203 -7.09 -27.22 -4.15
N THR A 204 -7.30 -27.89 -5.28
CA THR A 204 -7.15 -27.34 -6.64
C THR A 204 -8.09 -26.15 -6.89
N GLY A 205 -7.73 -25.32 -7.88
CA GLY A 205 -8.62 -24.28 -8.40
C GLY A 205 -9.87 -24.86 -9.06
N PHE A 206 -10.95 -24.10 -9.04
CA PHE A 206 -12.23 -24.52 -9.60
C PHE A 206 -12.31 -24.28 -11.11
N ASP A 207 -13.31 -24.85 -11.77
CA ASP A 207 -13.76 -24.34 -13.07
C ASP A 207 -14.81 -23.25 -12.84
N VAL A 208 -14.49 -22.03 -13.28
CA VAL A 208 -15.36 -20.85 -13.23
C VAL A 208 -15.74 -20.36 -14.62
N SER A 209 -15.49 -21.14 -15.70
CA SER A 209 -15.80 -20.71 -17.07
C SER A 209 -17.29 -20.44 -17.33
N ALA A 210 -18.18 -21.02 -16.51
CA ALA A 210 -19.62 -20.79 -16.55
C ALA A 210 -20.06 -19.46 -15.88
N LYS A 211 -19.16 -18.75 -15.18
CA LYS A 211 -19.43 -17.48 -14.51
C LYS A 211 -19.17 -16.28 -15.42
N SER A 212 -19.87 -15.17 -15.15
CA SER A 212 -19.71 -13.91 -15.88
C SER A 212 -18.27 -13.37 -15.77
N GLU A 213 -17.89 -12.45 -16.67
CA GLU A 213 -16.58 -11.79 -16.60
C GLU A 213 -16.44 -10.91 -15.36
N HIS A 214 -17.51 -10.24 -14.92
CA HIS A 214 -17.53 -9.44 -13.69
C HIS A 214 -17.27 -10.33 -12.46
N TRP A 215 -17.99 -11.45 -12.34
CA TRP A 215 -17.79 -12.44 -11.29
C TRP A 215 -16.35 -12.97 -11.26
N ARG A 216 -15.83 -13.39 -12.42
CA ARG A 216 -14.47 -13.95 -12.54
C ARG A 216 -13.39 -12.93 -12.17
N ARG A 217 -13.52 -11.66 -12.55
CA ARG A 217 -12.57 -10.60 -12.18
C ARG A 217 -12.61 -10.29 -10.69
N GLY A 218 -13.80 -10.19 -10.09
CA GLY A 218 -13.95 -10.02 -8.65
C GLY A 218 -13.36 -11.21 -7.86
N TYR A 219 -13.55 -12.44 -8.33
CA TYR A 219 -13.00 -13.64 -7.68
C TYR A 219 -11.46 -13.71 -7.81
N PHE A 220 -10.90 -13.38 -8.98
CA PHE A 220 -9.45 -13.21 -9.16
C PHE A 220 -8.88 -12.14 -8.22
N GLN A 221 -9.53 -10.97 -8.14
CA GLN A 221 -9.14 -9.88 -7.24
C GLN A 221 -9.17 -10.32 -5.77
N ALA A 222 -10.21 -11.05 -5.34
CA ALA A 222 -10.31 -11.60 -4.00
C ALA A 222 -9.19 -12.62 -3.69
N LEU A 223 -8.82 -13.48 -4.65
CA LEU A 223 -7.71 -14.43 -4.50
C LEU A 223 -6.34 -13.73 -4.44
N MET A 224 -6.08 -12.76 -5.31
CA MET A 224 -4.81 -12.01 -5.32
C MET A 224 -4.66 -11.14 -4.06
N GLY A 225 -5.74 -10.52 -3.59
CA GLY A 225 -5.75 -9.81 -2.30
C GLY A 225 -5.55 -10.75 -1.11
N ALA A 226 -6.11 -11.97 -1.15
CA ALA A 226 -5.93 -12.97 -0.11
C ALA A 226 -4.48 -13.50 -0.08
N ALA A 227 -3.88 -13.71 -1.25
CA ALA A 227 -2.46 -14.03 -1.38
C ALA A 227 -1.58 -12.93 -0.76
N LYS A 228 -1.75 -11.67 -1.18
CA LYS A 228 -1.02 -10.52 -0.64
C LYS A 228 -1.19 -10.35 0.88
N ALA A 229 -2.39 -10.61 1.39
CA ALA A 229 -2.66 -10.61 2.82
C ALA A 229 -1.97 -11.79 3.55
N ALA A 230 -1.89 -12.96 2.92
CA ALA A 230 -1.16 -14.12 3.44
C ALA A 230 0.36 -13.88 3.50
N GLU A 231 0.96 -13.28 2.47
CA GLU A 231 2.38 -12.88 2.46
C GLU A 231 2.73 -11.97 3.65
N ASN A 232 1.87 -10.98 3.93
CA ASN A 232 2.05 -10.02 5.01
C ASN A 232 1.70 -10.60 6.41
N LEU A 233 1.08 -11.77 6.45
CA LEU A 233 0.76 -12.54 7.66
C LEU A 233 1.63 -13.79 7.82
N ASP A 234 2.64 -13.98 6.99
CA ASP A 234 3.60 -15.06 7.14
C ASP A 234 4.35 -14.94 8.49
N GLY A 235 4.45 -16.05 9.23
CA GLY A 235 4.95 -16.06 10.60
C GLY A 235 4.06 -15.37 11.66
N TRP A 236 2.84 -14.94 11.32
CA TRP A 236 1.86 -14.47 12.31
C TRP A 236 0.99 -15.61 12.84
N MET A 237 0.59 -15.47 14.10
CA MET A 237 -0.35 -16.36 14.77
C MET A 237 -1.60 -15.59 15.22
N THR A 238 -2.76 -16.25 15.17
CA THR A 238 -4.03 -15.76 15.69
C THR A 238 -4.47 -16.61 16.89
N ASP A 239 -4.68 -15.98 18.03
CA ASP A 239 -5.27 -16.61 19.22
C ASP A 239 -6.79 -16.79 19.02
N ARG A 240 -7.26 -18.04 19.07
CA ARG A 240 -8.68 -18.41 18.86
C ARG A 240 -9.61 -17.88 19.94
N LYS A 241 -9.17 -17.84 21.21
CA LYS A 241 -9.98 -17.38 22.36
C LYS A 241 -10.10 -15.86 22.39
N GLN A 242 -9.04 -15.16 22.01
CA GLN A 242 -8.92 -13.71 22.11
C GLN A 242 -9.28 -12.98 20.81
N LYS A 243 -9.17 -13.66 19.66
CA LYS A 243 -9.28 -13.08 18.30
C LYS A 243 -8.28 -11.94 18.08
N ILE A 244 -7.05 -12.13 18.57
CA ILE A 244 -5.92 -11.22 18.39
C ILE A 244 -4.88 -11.94 17.54
N SER A 245 -4.45 -11.29 16.45
CA SER A 245 -3.35 -11.75 15.61
C SER A 245 -2.09 -10.95 15.93
N ALA A 246 -0.95 -11.63 16.07
CA ALA A 246 0.35 -11.03 16.31
C ALA A 246 1.48 -11.84 15.65
N PRO A 247 2.64 -11.23 15.33
CA PRO A 247 3.82 -11.98 14.90
C PRO A 247 4.27 -12.98 15.99
N ALA A 248 4.80 -14.13 15.60
CA ALA A 248 5.21 -15.20 16.53
C ALA A 248 6.17 -14.74 17.64
N GLU A 249 6.97 -13.69 17.39
CA GLU A 249 7.88 -13.08 18.36
C GLU A 249 7.19 -12.57 19.65
N TYR A 250 5.88 -12.31 19.61
CA TYR A 250 5.09 -11.79 20.74
C TYR A 250 4.25 -12.86 21.45
N VAL A 251 4.15 -14.07 20.90
CA VAL A 251 3.36 -15.16 21.45
C VAL A 251 4.12 -15.86 22.57
N VAL A 252 3.48 -16.13 23.70
CA VAL A 252 4.07 -16.90 24.82
C VAL A 252 3.91 -18.39 24.56
N GLY A 253 5.00 -19.16 24.57
CA GLY A 253 4.88 -20.61 24.55
C GLY A 253 6.21 -21.38 24.54
N PRO A 254 6.15 -22.72 24.34
CA PRO A 254 7.34 -23.57 24.31
C PRO A 254 8.37 -23.18 23.24
N SER A 255 7.91 -22.73 22.06
CA SER A 255 8.78 -22.31 20.97
C SER A 255 9.37 -20.92 21.22
N ASN A 256 8.65 -20.06 21.94
CA ASN A 256 9.08 -18.70 22.29
C ASN A 256 9.00 -18.47 23.81
N THR A 257 10.03 -18.92 24.52
CA THR A 257 10.16 -18.79 25.99
C THR A 257 10.47 -17.37 26.47
N ARG A 258 10.73 -16.41 25.57
CA ARG A 258 11.07 -15.01 25.88
C ARG A 258 10.49 -14.05 24.83
N PRO A 259 9.15 -13.92 24.75
CA PRO A 259 8.52 -13.07 23.76
C PRO A 259 8.82 -11.59 23.97
N LYS A 260 8.73 -10.83 22.88
CA LYS A 260 8.79 -9.36 22.92
C LYS A 260 7.55 -8.81 23.65
N PRO A 261 7.66 -7.71 24.40
CA PRO A 261 6.52 -7.09 25.06
C PRO A 261 5.54 -6.54 24.02
N MET A 262 4.23 -6.77 24.22
CA MET A 262 3.17 -6.31 23.31
C MET A 262 3.23 -4.79 23.07
N PRO A 263 2.89 -4.30 21.86
CA PRO A 263 2.77 -2.88 21.58
C PRO A 263 1.81 -2.14 22.52
N ALA A 264 2.14 -0.88 22.82
CA ALA A 264 1.42 -0.07 23.80
C ALA A 264 -0.08 0.05 23.47
N GLY A 265 -0.92 -0.52 24.35
CA GLY A 265 -2.38 -0.54 24.21
C GLY A 265 -2.97 -1.95 24.29
N GLN A 266 -2.24 -2.98 23.84
CA GLN A 266 -2.68 -4.38 23.95
C GLN A 266 -2.29 -4.95 25.33
N LYS A 267 -3.31 -5.18 26.18
CA LYS A 267 -3.13 -5.66 27.57
C LYS A 267 -3.11 -7.17 27.75
N LYS A 268 -3.50 -7.93 26.72
CA LYS A 268 -3.47 -9.38 26.73
C LYS A 268 -2.34 -9.86 25.82
N VAL A 269 -1.75 -10.99 26.16
CA VAL A 269 -0.70 -11.64 25.37
C VAL A 269 -1.28 -12.94 24.81
N PRO A 270 -1.10 -13.26 23.53
CA PRO A 270 -1.51 -14.55 22.95
C PRO A 270 -0.65 -15.70 23.48
N GLN A 271 -1.25 -16.89 23.61
CA GLN A 271 -0.59 -18.12 24.09
C GLN A 271 -0.51 -19.14 22.95
N GLU A 272 0.67 -19.76 22.77
CA GLU A 272 0.97 -20.69 21.66
C GLU A 272 0.01 -21.89 21.61
N GLU A 273 -0.49 -22.35 22.76
CA GLU A 273 -1.48 -23.43 22.89
C GLU A 273 -2.88 -23.09 22.33
N ASP A 274 -3.21 -21.81 22.19
CA ASP A 274 -4.48 -21.29 21.65
C ASP A 274 -4.34 -20.67 20.26
N CYS A 275 -3.12 -20.67 19.72
CA CYS A 275 -2.79 -20.02 18.47
C CYS A 275 -2.87 -20.98 17.27
N GLU A 276 -3.33 -20.44 16.15
CA GLU A 276 -3.17 -21.03 14.82
C GLU A 276 -2.46 -20.04 13.88
N ALA A 277 -1.99 -20.50 12.72
CA ALA A 277 -1.42 -19.60 11.70
C ALA A 277 -2.47 -18.55 11.30
N ALA A 278 -2.06 -17.27 11.22
CA ALA A 278 -3.01 -16.17 11.01
C ALA A 278 -3.66 -16.17 9.62
N SER A 279 -3.06 -16.87 8.65
CA SER A 279 -3.53 -17.10 7.29
C SER A 279 -3.08 -18.50 6.83
N PRO A 280 -3.77 -19.14 5.87
CA PRO A 280 -3.17 -20.18 5.03
C PRO A 280 -1.91 -19.64 4.32
N PRO A 281 -0.96 -20.52 3.93
CA PRO A 281 0.23 -20.11 3.18
C PRO A 281 -0.13 -19.49 1.82
N PRO A 282 0.56 -18.43 1.35
CA PRO A 282 0.21 -17.69 0.13
C PRO A 282 0.17 -18.57 -1.13
N GLU A 283 0.97 -19.64 -1.17
CA GLU A 283 0.94 -20.73 -2.15
C GLU A 283 -0.50 -21.22 -2.43
N THR A 284 -1.31 -21.35 -1.38
CA THR A 284 -2.72 -21.79 -1.44
C THR A 284 -3.53 -20.94 -2.40
N PHE A 285 -3.29 -19.63 -2.44
CA PHE A 285 -4.06 -18.69 -3.25
C PHE A 285 -3.47 -18.56 -4.65
N TYR A 286 -2.14 -18.50 -4.79
CA TYR A 286 -1.48 -18.41 -6.09
C TYR A 286 -1.67 -19.67 -6.94
N ILE A 287 -1.42 -20.87 -6.40
CA ILE A 287 -1.63 -22.14 -7.11
C ILE A 287 -3.10 -22.31 -7.50
N LYS A 288 -4.04 -21.82 -6.68
CA LYS A 288 -5.47 -21.81 -6.98
C LYS A 288 -5.81 -20.89 -8.16
N VAL A 289 -5.19 -19.72 -8.31
CA VAL A 289 -5.35 -18.88 -9.52
C VAL A 289 -4.78 -19.58 -10.75
N LEU A 290 -3.59 -20.17 -10.65
CA LEU A 290 -2.94 -20.84 -11.77
C LEU A 290 -3.71 -22.07 -12.27
N THR A 291 -4.27 -22.86 -11.35
CA THR A 291 -5.07 -24.05 -11.67
C THR A 291 -6.53 -23.75 -12.02
N THR A 292 -7.11 -22.63 -11.55
CA THR A 292 -8.50 -22.24 -11.87
C THR A 292 -8.72 -22.09 -13.38
N LYS A 293 -9.79 -22.71 -13.91
CA LYS A 293 -10.16 -22.65 -15.33
C LYS A 293 -11.17 -21.53 -15.56
N GLY A 294 -10.97 -20.76 -16.63
CA GLY A 294 -11.76 -19.56 -16.95
C GLY A 294 -11.10 -18.21 -16.62
N PHE A 295 -9.93 -18.20 -15.98
CA PHE A 295 -9.04 -17.02 -15.92
C PHE A 295 -8.18 -16.92 -17.19
N GLY A 296 -7.97 -15.69 -17.68
CA GLY A 296 -7.18 -15.39 -18.88
C GLY A 296 -5.67 -15.38 -18.65
N THR A 297 -4.88 -15.33 -19.74
CA THR A 297 -3.41 -15.41 -19.72
C THR A 297 -2.80 -14.42 -18.72
N ARG A 298 -3.20 -13.15 -18.81
CA ARG A 298 -2.74 -12.08 -17.91
C ARG A 298 -2.97 -12.38 -16.44
N GLN A 299 -4.15 -12.90 -16.07
CA GLN A 299 -4.50 -13.17 -14.67
C GLN A 299 -3.66 -14.30 -14.09
N LYS A 300 -3.41 -15.35 -14.89
CA LYS A 300 -2.50 -16.44 -14.50
C LYS A 300 -1.06 -15.93 -14.41
N LEU A 301 -0.65 -15.10 -15.35
CA LEU A 301 0.67 -14.48 -15.35
C LEU A 301 0.90 -13.55 -14.16
N ASP A 302 -0.11 -12.77 -13.77
CA ASP A 302 -0.08 -11.90 -12.58
C ASP A 302 0.17 -12.72 -11.30
N ALA A 303 -0.50 -13.88 -11.16
CA ALA A 303 -0.29 -14.80 -10.05
C ALA A 303 1.08 -15.51 -10.10
N ALA A 304 1.52 -15.96 -11.28
CA ALA A 304 2.81 -16.64 -11.44
C ALA A 304 3.99 -15.72 -11.09
N LEU A 305 3.96 -14.48 -11.57
CA LEU A 305 5.01 -13.49 -11.31
C LEU A 305 5.01 -13.04 -9.84
N ALA A 306 3.85 -12.73 -9.25
CA ALA A 306 3.77 -12.36 -7.84
C ALA A 306 4.28 -13.48 -6.91
N TYR A 307 3.92 -14.74 -7.21
CA TYR A 307 4.41 -15.88 -6.46
C TYR A 307 5.92 -16.09 -6.61
N ALA A 308 6.47 -15.92 -7.82
CA ALA A 308 7.90 -16.00 -8.06
C ALA A 308 8.67 -14.87 -7.34
N ASP A 309 8.15 -13.64 -7.36
CA ASP A 309 8.70 -12.48 -6.64
C ASP A 309 8.72 -12.74 -5.12
N TRP A 310 7.66 -13.35 -4.56
CA TRP A 310 7.61 -13.75 -3.15
C TRP A 310 8.62 -14.86 -2.82
N LEU A 311 8.74 -15.89 -3.66
CA LEU A 311 9.75 -16.95 -3.49
C LEU A 311 11.17 -16.39 -3.49
N ASP A 312 11.47 -15.42 -4.36
CA ASP A 312 12.77 -14.72 -4.40
C ASP A 312 12.99 -13.91 -3.11
N PHE A 313 11.97 -13.18 -2.63
CA PHE A 313 12.01 -12.48 -1.33
C PHE A 313 12.23 -13.43 -0.14
N LYS A 314 11.66 -14.65 -0.19
CA LYS A 314 11.90 -15.72 0.80
C LYS A 314 13.29 -16.36 0.67
N GLY A 315 14.09 -16.00 -0.34
CA GLY A 315 15.40 -16.59 -0.62
C GLY A 315 15.35 -17.96 -1.32
N LEU A 316 14.18 -18.39 -1.80
CA LEU A 316 13.96 -19.68 -2.46
C LEU A 316 14.25 -19.60 -3.96
N GLY A 317 15.39 -19.00 -4.32
CA GLY A 317 15.72 -18.57 -5.68
C GLY A 317 15.59 -19.65 -6.77
N ARG A 318 15.91 -20.91 -6.46
CA ARG A 318 15.69 -22.02 -7.41
C ARG A 318 14.20 -22.20 -7.74
N THR A 319 13.36 -22.27 -6.73
CA THR A 319 11.90 -22.42 -6.89
C THR A 319 11.29 -21.17 -7.55
N ALA A 320 11.81 -19.97 -7.24
CA ALA A 320 11.44 -18.74 -7.94
C ALA A 320 11.77 -18.84 -9.44
N GLY A 321 12.97 -19.30 -9.81
CA GLY A 321 13.36 -19.55 -11.20
C GLY A 321 12.46 -20.57 -11.93
N ASP A 322 12.12 -21.67 -11.26
CA ASP A 322 11.15 -22.65 -11.78
C ASP A 322 9.76 -22.01 -12.02
N MET A 323 9.32 -21.09 -11.15
CA MET A 323 8.06 -20.34 -11.33
C MET A 323 8.14 -19.24 -12.40
N TYR A 324 9.27 -18.54 -12.56
CA TYR A 324 9.47 -17.59 -13.67
C TYR A 324 9.51 -18.32 -15.04
N THR A 325 10.04 -19.55 -15.08
CA THR A 325 9.97 -20.41 -16.28
C THR A 325 8.51 -20.79 -16.59
N TRP A 326 7.74 -21.19 -15.58
CA TRP A 326 6.30 -21.46 -15.78
C TRP A 326 5.51 -20.20 -16.18
N ALA A 327 5.88 -19.02 -15.66
CA ALA A 327 5.33 -17.74 -16.10
C ALA A 327 5.64 -17.45 -17.59
N LEU A 328 6.83 -17.85 -18.08
CA LEU A 328 7.19 -17.75 -19.49
C LEU A 328 6.36 -18.71 -20.36
N ASP A 329 6.15 -19.95 -19.91
CA ASP A 329 5.27 -20.90 -20.61
C ASP A 329 3.82 -20.39 -20.68
N ILE A 330 3.31 -19.77 -19.61
CA ILE A 330 1.98 -19.12 -19.59
C ILE A 330 1.93 -17.97 -20.60
N ALA A 331 2.94 -17.09 -20.64
CA ALA A 331 3.00 -15.98 -21.59
C ALA A 331 3.17 -16.45 -23.05
N ALA A 332 3.92 -17.54 -23.28
CA ALA A 332 4.11 -18.15 -24.58
C ALA A 332 2.83 -18.83 -25.09
N GLY A 333 2.08 -19.49 -24.20
CA GLY A 333 0.78 -20.11 -24.50
C GLY A 333 -0.34 -19.10 -24.84
N GLY A 334 -0.11 -17.81 -24.65
CA GLY A 334 -1.02 -16.73 -25.09
C GLY A 334 -0.83 -16.28 -26.54
N LEU A 335 0.22 -16.70 -27.24
CA LEU A 335 0.49 -16.26 -28.62
C LEU A 335 -0.27 -17.09 -29.67
N ASP A 336 -0.91 -16.41 -30.62
CA ASP A 336 -1.49 -17.03 -31.82
C ASP A 336 -0.42 -17.67 -32.75
N ASN A 337 0.82 -17.23 -32.63
CA ASN A 337 1.96 -17.67 -33.43
C ASN A 337 2.93 -18.53 -32.61
N ASP A 338 3.67 -19.40 -33.31
CA ASP A 338 4.77 -20.20 -32.76
C ASP A 338 5.75 -19.36 -31.93
N ALA A 339 5.60 -19.44 -30.59
CA ALA A 339 6.36 -18.65 -29.63
C ALA A 339 7.88 -18.88 -29.73
N SER A 340 8.32 -20.03 -30.25
CA SER A 340 9.74 -20.32 -30.44
C SER A 340 10.44 -19.39 -31.45
N LYS A 341 9.67 -18.67 -32.28
CA LYS A 341 10.18 -17.62 -33.18
C LYS A 341 10.43 -16.29 -32.48
N VAL A 342 9.68 -16.00 -31.42
CA VAL A 342 9.66 -14.73 -30.69
C VAL A 342 10.60 -14.76 -29.48
N VAL A 343 10.65 -15.89 -28.78
CA VAL A 343 11.44 -16.06 -27.54
C VAL A 343 12.14 -17.42 -27.54
N ASP A 344 13.31 -17.50 -26.89
CA ASP A 344 13.87 -18.77 -26.46
C ASP A 344 13.30 -19.17 -25.10
N LEU A 345 12.51 -20.24 -25.06
CA LEU A 345 11.83 -20.72 -23.85
C LEU A 345 12.81 -21.19 -22.75
N GLN A 346 14.06 -21.53 -23.09
CA GLN A 346 15.04 -21.96 -22.08
C GLN A 346 15.75 -20.79 -21.37
N THR A 347 15.84 -19.63 -22.03
CA THR A 347 16.61 -18.48 -21.50
C THR A 347 15.77 -17.22 -21.28
N GLY A 348 14.55 -17.16 -21.85
CA GLY A 348 13.69 -15.98 -21.90
C GLY A 348 14.15 -14.89 -22.88
N VAL A 349 15.24 -15.12 -23.63
CA VAL A 349 15.85 -14.10 -24.51
C VAL A 349 15.03 -13.92 -25.79
N LEU A 350 14.77 -12.66 -26.13
CA LEU A 350 13.88 -12.29 -27.24
C LEU A 350 14.60 -12.32 -28.59
N LYS A 351 14.02 -13.07 -29.53
CA LYS A 351 14.50 -13.23 -30.91
C LYS A 351 14.03 -12.07 -31.77
N ASN A 352 14.72 -10.94 -31.60
CA ASN A 352 14.39 -9.69 -32.28
C ASN A 352 14.74 -9.75 -33.78
N ASN A 353 13.83 -10.34 -34.56
CA ASN A 353 13.90 -10.55 -36.00
C ASN A 353 13.24 -9.42 -36.81
N GLY A 354 12.47 -8.54 -36.16
CA GLY A 354 11.73 -7.42 -36.79
C GLY A 354 10.40 -7.81 -37.43
N THR A 355 10.21 -9.07 -37.81
CA THR A 355 8.94 -9.63 -38.32
C THR A 355 7.98 -10.02 -37.20
N ASP A 356 8.48 -10.77 -36.22
CA ASP A 356 7.70 -11.36 -35.14
C ASP A 356 7.89 -10.51 -33.87
N LEU A 357 6.85 -9.78 -33.47
CA LEU A 357 6.90 -8.89 -32.32
C LEU A 357 6.43 -9.61 -31.04
N PRO A 358 7.10 -9.41 -29.89
CA PRO A 358 6.67 -10.00 -28.62
C PRO A 358 5.41 -9.33 -28.05
N SER A 359 4.61 -10.12 -27.33
CA SER A 359 3.48 -9.65 -26.54
C SER A 359 3.94 -8.85 -25.31
N GLU A 360 3.06 -8.03 -24.73
CA GLU A 360 3.36 -7.33 -23.47
C GLU A 360 3.57 -8.33 -22.32
N ASN A 361 2.85 -9.45 -22.33
CA ASN A 361 3.06 -10.56 -21.41
C ASN A 361 4.49 -11.12 -21.50
N ILE A 362 5.00 -11.39 -22.71
CA ILE A 362 6.38 -11.86 -22.92
C ILE A 362 7.39 -10.78 -22.49
N LEU A 363 7.22 -9.52 -22.90
CA LEU A 363 8.12 -8.43 -22.52
C LEU A 363 8.23 -8.30 -20.98
N ARG A 364 7.12 -8.44 -20.27
CA ARG A 364 7.05 -8.38 -18.81
C ARG A 364 7.74 -9.58 -18.14
N VAL A 365 7.50 -10.81 -18.61
CA VAL A 365 8.19 -11.99 -18.06
C VAL A 365 9.70 -11.89 -18.29
N SER A 366 10.14 -11.58 -19.50
CA SER A 366 11.57 -11.44 -19.81
C SER A 366 12.26 -10.36 -18.96
N THR A 367 11.51 -9.32 -18.54
CA THR A 367 12.00 -8.30 -17.61
C THR A 367 12.11 -8.84 -16.17
N ALA A 368 11.10 -9.56 -15.68
CA ALA A 368 11.12 -10.16 -14.34
C ALA A 368 12.20 -11.25 -14.20
N LEU A 369 12.33 -12.13 -15.22
CA LEU A 369 13.39 -13.14 -15.29
C LEU A 369 14.79 -12.51 -15.34
N ALA A 370 14.94 -11.31 -15.89
CA ALA A 370 16.19 -10.55 -15.87
C ALA A 370 16.53 -10.00 -14.47
N VAL A 371 15.54 -9.45 -13.76
CA VAL A 371 15.64 -9.04 -12.34
C VAL A 371 16.03 -10.24 -11.47
N HIS A 372 15.36 -11.38 -11.65
CA HIS A 372 15.68 -12.63 -10.96
C HIS A 372 17.14 -13.06 -11.21
N ASN A 373 17.56 -13.18 -12.48
CA ASN A 373 18.94 -13.56 -12.81
C ASN A 373 19.97 -12.58 -12.21
N ALA A 374 19.66 -11.28 -12.15
CA ALA A 374 20.54 -10.29 -11.52
C ALA A 374 20.62 -10.48 -9.99
N ARG A 375 19.48 -10.70 -9.31
CA ARG A 375 19.42 -11.01 -7.86
C ARG A 375 20.19 -12.29 -7.50
N GLN A 376 20.12 -13.31 -8.36
CA GLN A 376 20.88 -14.56 -8.22
C GLN A 376 22.36 -14.44 -8.67
N GLY A 377 22.84 -13.23 -9.01
CA GLY A 377 24.23 -12.95 -9.39
C GLY A 377 24.62 -13.35 -10.82
N ASN A 378 23.70 -13.85 -11.64
CA ASN A 378 23.92 -14.23 -13.03
C ASN A 378 23.84 -13.01 -13.97
N LEU A 379 24.76 -12.07 -13.77
CA LEU A 379 24.83 -10.79 -14.48
C LEU A 379 24.89 -10.91 -16.02
N PRO A 380 25.62 -11.89 -16.64
CA PRO A 380 25.65 -12.01 -18.09
C PRO A 380 24.28 -12.37 -18.70
N THR A 381 23.55 -13.32 -18.11
CA THR A 381 22.20 -13.68 -18.58
C THR A 381 21.23 -12.52 -18.35
N ALA A 382 21.25 -11.88 -17.18
CA ALA A 382 20.43 -10.71 -16.90
C ALA A 382 20.64 -9.57 -17.92
N LEU A 383 21.89 -9.26 -18.25
CA LEU A 383 22.22 -8.26 -19.27
C LEU A 383 21.72 -8.66 -20.66
N SER A 384 21.85 -9.95 -21.04
CA SER A 384 21.34 -10.45 -22.33
C SER A 384 19.80 -10.34 -22.42
N LEU A 385 19.10 -10.59 -21.32
CA LEU A 385 17.65 -10.43 -21.23
C LEU A 385 17.24 -8.96 -21.34
N PHE A 386 17.75 -8.08 -20.48
CA PHE A 386 17.42 -6.65 -20.49
C PHE A 386 17.75 -5.99 -21.84
N THR A 387 18.89 -6.32 -22.46
CA THR A 387 19.23 -5.78 -23.80
C THR A 387 18.32 -6.33 -24.90
N SER A 388 17.87 -7.59 -24.82
CA SER A 388 16.87 -8.13 -25.76
C SER A 388 15.49 -7.46 -25.61
N VAL A 389 15.05 -7.19 -24.36
CA VAL A 389 13.82 -6.45 -24.05
C VAL A 389 13.90 -5.01 -24.53
N LEU A 390 15.02 -4.31 -24.30
CA LEU A 390 15.22 -2.95 -24.78
C LEU A 390 15.22 -2.88 -26.31
N LYS A 391 15.90 -3.82 -26.99
CA LYS A 391 15.87 -3.90 -28.46
C LYS A 391 14.44 -4.17 -28.96
N ALA A 392 13.69 -5.06 -28.28
CA ALA A 392 12.30 -5.36 -28.60
C ALA A 392 11.38 -4.14 -28.47
N ARG A 393 11.41 -3.42 -27.36
CA ARG A 393 10.63 -2.19 -27.14
C ARG A 393 10.97 -1.10 -28.17
N ARG A 394 12.24 -1.00 -28.59
CA ARG A 394 12.70 -0.09 -29.65
C ARG A 394 12.30 -0.49 -31.07
N SER A 395 11.93 -1.74 -31.30
CA SER A 395 11.39 -2.23 -32.59
C SER A 395 9.85 -2.25 -32.67
N LEU A 396 9.14 -1.85 -31.61
CA LEU A 396 7.67 -1.76 -31.64
C LEU A 396 7.19 -0.63 -32.56
N PRO A 397 6.04 -0.79 -33.25
CA PRO A 397 5.48 0.25 -34.10
C PRO A 397 5.06 1.48 -33.28
N THR A 398 5.47 2.67 -33.74
CA THR A 398 5.08 3.96 -33.16
C THR A 398 3.67 4.33 -33.58
N THR A 399 2.81 4.66 -32.61
CA THR A 399 1.49 5.25 -32.89
C THR A 399 1.66 6.64 -33.50
N ALA A 400 1.24 6.83 -34.74
CA ALA A 400 1.12 8.17 -35.32
C ALA A 400 0.07 8.99 -34.54
N PRO A 401 0.22 10.33 -34.42
CA PRO A 401 -0.68 11.16 -33.63
C PRO A 401 -2.05 11.35 -34.33
N SER A 402 -2.89 10.32 -34.26
CA SER A 402 -4.23 10.30 -34.88
C SER A 402 -5.26 9.57 -34.01
N VAL A 403 -6.18 10.36 -33.46
CA VAL A 403 -7.50 9.96 -32.92
C VAL A 403 -7.49 8.88 -31.83
N SER A 404 -7.45 9.35 -30.59
CA SER A 404 -7.82 8.71 -29.32
C SER A 404 -8.66 7.42 -29.42
N THR A 405 -7.97 6.27 -29.49
CA THR A 405 -8.57 4.97 -29.14
C THR A 405 -8.41 4.81 -27.63
N SER A 406 -9.48 5.10 -26.86
CA SER A 406 -9.40 5.43 -25.42
C SER A 406 -8.69 4.37 -24.56
N PRO A 407 -7.54 4.69 -23.93
CA PRO A 407 -6.88 3.82 -22.97
C PRO A 407 -7.45 4.05 -21.56
N PHE A 408 -8.57 3.40 -21.31
CA PHE A 408 -9.23 3.19 -20.01
C PHE A 408 -8.95 4.22 -18.89
N SER A 409 -9.73 5.32 -18.89
CA SER A 409 -9.76 6.28 -17.79
C SER A 409 -10.54 5.75 -16.58
N LEU A 410 -9.83 5.45 -15.49
CA LEU A 410 -10.46 5.38 -14.16
C LEU A 410 -11.08 6.76 -13.82
N PRO A 411 -12.28 6.82 -13.20
CA PRO A 411 -12.88 8.08 -12.82
C PRO A 411 -11.95 8.91 -11.94
N LEU A 412 -11.67 10.15 -12.34
CA LEU A 412 -10.85 11.05 -11.53
C LEU A 412 -11.62 11.39 -10.24
N SER A 413 -11.16 10.84 -9.11
CA SER A 413 -11.76 11.11 -7.79
C SER A 413 -11.79 12.64 -7.57
N PRO A 414 -12.97 13.27 -7.45
CA PRO A 414 -13.09 14.72 -7.55
C PRO A 414 -12.44 15.38 -6.34
N GLN A 415 -11.57 16.37 -6.58
CA GLN A 415 -10.91 17.13 -5.52
C GLN A 415 -11.95 17.66 -4.52
N ALA A 416 -11.74 17.37 -3.23
CA ALA A 416 -12.67 17.71 -2.18
C ALA A 416 -12.84 19.24 -2.05
N SER A 417 -13.98 19.75 -2.52
CA SER A 417 -14.38 21.13 -2.27
C SER A 417 -14.64 21.31 -0.78
N ASN A 418 -13.96 22.26 -0.14
CA ASN A 418 -14.03 22.50 1.31
C ASN A 418 -15.42 22.97 1.82
N ASP A 419 -16.38 23.21 0.92
CA ASP A 419 -17.74 23.60 1.28
C ASP A 419 -18.58 22.37 1.69
N PRO A 420 -19.10 22.30 2.94
CA PRO A 420 -19.83 21.12 3.41
C PRO A 420 -21.17 20.89 2.69
N ILE A 421 -21.74 21.94 2.09
CA ILE A 421 -22.99 21.86 1.33
C ILE A 421 -22.76 21.23 -0.06
N THR A 422 -21.67 21.57 -0.74
CA THR A 422 -21.34 20.96 -2.05
C THR A 422 -20.89 19.51 -1.87
N GLY A 423 -20.16 19.19 -0.80
CA GLY A 423 -19.82 17.82 -0.40
C GLY A 423 -21.07 16.95 -0.17
N PHE A 424 -22.09 17.47 0.51
CA PHE A 424 -23.35 16.75 0.68
C PHE A 424 -24.12 16.54 -0.64
N VAL A 425 -24.16 17.55 -1.51
CA VAL A 425 -24.82 17.46 -2.83
C VAL A 425 -24.08 16.52 -3.80
N THR A 426 -22.74 16.48 -3.76
CA THR A 426 -21.96 15.53 -4.57
C THR A 426 -22.11 14.09 -4.04
N SER A 427 -22.10 13.88 -2.73
CA SER A 427 -22.40 12.58 -2.11
C SER A 427 -23.80 12.07 -2.49
N LEU A 428 -24.81 12.94 -2.47
CA LEU A 428 -26.15 12.60 -2.96
C LEU A 428 -26.17 12.23 -4.45
N LYS A 429 -25.40 12.94 -5.30
CA LYS A 429 -25.29 12.61 -6.73
C LYS A 429 -24.62 11.25 -6.97
N LYS A 430 -23.66 10.83 -6.14
CA LYS A 430 -23.08 9.47 -6.20
C LYS A 430 -24.15 8.40 -5.99
N ILE A 431 -24.94 8.51 -4.92
CA ILE A 431 -26.01 7.54 -4.57
C ILE A 431 -27.03 7.31 -5.72
N PHE A 432 -27.30 8.32 -6.54
CA PHE A 432 -28.25 8.20 -7.66
C PHE A 432 -27.63 7.66 -8.96
N ASN A 433 -26.30 7.63 -9.06
CA ASN A 433 -25.55 7.16 -10.22
C ASN A 433 -24.66 5.97 -9.81
N PRO A 434 -25.17 4.72 -9.84
CA PRO A 434 -24.38 3.56 -9.42
C PRO A 434 -23.11 3.42 -10.28
N PRO A 435 -21.95 3.10 -9.69
CA PRO A 435 -20.69 3.02 -10.42
C PRO A 435 -20.67 1.77 -11.31
N GLU A 436 -20.34 1.96 -12.59
CA GLU A 436 -20.17 0.87 -13.54
C GLU A 436 -18.88 0.08 -13.21
N TYR A 437 -18.97 -1.25 -13.20
CA TYR A 437 -17.79 -2.09 -12.95
C TYR A 437 -16.86 -2.06 -14.18
N PRO A 438 -15.55 -1.85 -14.00
CA PRO A 438 -14.62 -1.61 -15.10
C PRO A 438 -14.67 -2.72 -16.18
N PRO A 439 -14.59 -2.37 -17.48
CA PRO A 439 -14.39 -3.32 -18.58
C PRO A 439 -13.07 -4.09 -18.46
N ALA A 440 -12.89 -5.11 -19.30
CA ALA A 440 -11.74 -6.01 -19.27
C ALA A 440 -10.40 -5.27 -19.33
N LEU A 441 -9.47 -5.63 -18.44
CA LEU A 441 -8.05 -5.37 -18.72
C LEU A 441 -7.64 -6.16 -19.98
N PRO A 442 -6.90 -5.57 -20.92
CA PRO A 442 -6.49 -6.27 -22.13
C PRO A 442 -5.57 -7.44 -21.77
N SER A 443 -5.76 -8.59 -22.43
CA SER A 443 -5.09 -9.86 -22.08
C SER A 443 -3.56 -9.81 -22.19
N GLY A 444 -2.98 -8.79 -22.83
CA GLY A 444 -1.52 -8.60 -22.91
C GLY A 444 -0.81 -9.52 -23.92
N ASP A 445 -1.57 -10.36 -24.60
CA ASP A 445 -1.11 -11.38 -25.55
C ASP A 445 -0.78 -10.80 -26.94
N THR A 446 -1.34 -9.64 -27.28
CA THR A 446 -0.99 -8.86 -28.47
C THR A 446 0.28 -8.03 -28.26
N PRO A 447 1.09 -7.76 -29.30
CA PRO A 447 2.20 -6.82 -29.21
C PRO A 447 1.73 -5.40 -28.80
N PRO A 448 2.42 -4.72 -27.88
CA PRO A 448 2.08 -3.36 -27.48
C PRO A 448 2.57 -2.33 -28.52
N LEU A 449 1.92 -1.16 -28.54
CA LEU A 449 2.34 -0.03 -29.37
C LEU A 449 3.34 0.87 -28.63
N ARG A 450 4.28 1.48 -29.35
CA ARG A 450 5.20 2.46 -28.78
C ARG A 450 4.47 3.80 -28.56
N THR A 451 4.12 4.06 -27.31
CA THR A 451 3.52 5.31 -26.82
C THR A 451 4.55 6.15 -26.05
N ALA A 452 4.24 7.41 -25.71
CA ALA A 452 5.10 8.24 -24.85
C ALA A 452 5.41 7.54 -23.51
N ALA A 453 4.40 6.94 -22.87
CA ALA A 453 4.56 6.14 -21.64
C ALA A 453 5.62 5.02 -21.77
N SER A 454 5.75 4.40 -22.95
CA SER A 454 6.72 3.32 -23.18
C SER A 454 8.19 3.76 -23.14
N ALA A 455 8.48 5.06 -23.31
CA ALA A 455 9.84 5.60 -23.14
C ALA A 455 10.31 5.52 -21.68
N CYS A 456 9.40 5.65 -20.71
CA CYS A 456 9.72 5.49 -19.29
C CYS A 456 9.96 4.04 -18.87
N ASP A 457 9.37 3.06 -19.59
CA ASP A 457 9.74 1.65 -19.45
C ASP A 457 11.15 1.38 -20.00
N GLU A 458 11.51 2.01 -21.12
CA GLU A 458 12.88 1.92 -21.65
C GLU A 458 13.89 2.55 -20.68
N ALA A 459 13.57 3.69 -20.06
CA ALA A 459 14.39 4.27 -19.00
C ALA A 459 14.56 3.32 -17.79
N GLY A 460 13.49 2.61 -17.38
CA GLY A 460 13.57 1.58 -16.34
C GLY A 460 14.54 0.45 -16.71
N VAL A 461 14.41 -0.12 -17.90
CA VAL A 461 15.32 -1.17 -18.40
C VAL A 461 16.76 -0.66 -18.57
N MET A 462 16.95 0.57 -19.07
CA MET A 462 18.26 1.21 -19.17
C MET A 462 18.91 1.44 -17.80
N THR A 463 18.12 1.73 -16.77
CA THR A 463 18.62 1.88 -15.40
C THR A 463 19.23 0.57 -14.89
N TYR A 464 18.54 -0.57 -15.06
CA TYR A 464 19.08 -1.89 -14.71
C TYR A 464 20.31 -2.29 -15.55
N ILE A 465 20.34 -1.97 -16.84
CA ILE A 465 21.54 -2.17 -17.69
C ILE A 465 22.71 -1.33 -17.14
N GLY A 466 22.45 -0.10 -16.70
CA GLY A 466 23.42 0.78 -16.04
C GLY A 466 23.99 0.17 -14.76
N GLU A 467 23.14 -0.33 -13.86
CA GLU A 467 23.55 -1.02 -12.63
C GLU A 467 24.48 -2.20 -12.92
N ILE A 468 24.05 -3.10 -13.82
CA ILE A 468 24.80 -4.31 -14.14
C ILE A 468 26.15 -3.97 -14.80
N LEU A 469 26.18 -3.02 -15.73
CA LEU A 469 27.43 -2.57 -16.37
C LEU A 469 28.37 -1.89 -15.38
N TYR A 470 27.84 -1.09 -14.44
CA TYR A 470 28.63 -0.42 -13.41
C TYR A 470 29.28 -1.43 -12.46
N ALA A 471 28.52 -2.44 -12.03
CA ALA A 471 28.97 -3.46 -11.09
C ALA A 471 29.93 -4.49 -11.71
N SER A 472 29.79 -4.80 -13.01
CA SER A 472 30.49 -5.96 -13.63
C SER A 472 31.67 -5.62 -14.53
N SER A 473 31.58 -4.62 -15.41
CA SER A 473 32.46 -4.53 -16.59
C SER A 473 33.03 -3.14 -16.84
N SER A 474 32.26 -2.08 -16.67
CA SER A 474 32.75 -0.72 -16.82
C SER A 474 31.87 0.30 -16.09
N GLN A 475 32.38 0.77 -14.96
CA GLN A 475 31.82 1.86 -14.17
C GLN A 475 31.59 3.19 -14.93
N GLU A 476 32.28 3.48 -16.05
CA GLU A 476 31.99 4.70 -16.85
C GLU A 476 30.80 4.49 -17.79
N HIS A 477 30.75 3.36 -18.52
CA HIS A 477 29.60 2.98 -19.35
C HIS A 477 28.31 2.81 -18.53
N GLY A 478 28.36 2.14 -17.36
CA GLY A 478 27.18 2.00 -16.49
C GLY A 478 26.61 3.34 -16.05
N LEU A 479 27.48 4.28 -15.65
CA LEU A 479 27.09 5.66 -15.36
C LEU A 479 26.46 6.37 -16.56
N ALA A 480 26.98 6.18 -17.77
CA ALA A 480 26.39 6.77 -18.98
C ALA A 480 24.95 6.25 -19.22
N TRP A 481 24.74 4.93 -19.19
CA TRP A 481 23.40 4.34 -19.34
C TRP A 481 22.39 4.86 -18.30
N THR A 482 22.80 5.06 -17.05
CA THR A 482 21.93 5.61 -16.00
C THR A 482 21.67 7.11 -16.18
N ARG A 483 22.62 7.91 -16.69
CA ARG A 483 22.37 9.31 -17.06
C ARG A 483 21.35 9.42 -18.20
N ASP A 484 21.54 8.64 -19.27
CA ASP A 484 20.65 8.61 -20.42
C ASP A 484 19.23 8.17 -20.01
N ALA A 485 19.12 7.19 -19.10
CA ALA A 485 17.84 6.76 -18.53
C ALA A 485 17.12 7.88 -17.75
N VAL A 486 17.85 8.59 -16.89
CA VAL A 486 17.32 9.74 -16.13
C VAL A 486 16.88 10.87 -17.06
N GLU A 487 17.61 11.14 -18.14
CA GLU A 487 17.26 12.17 -19.13
C GLU A 487 16.00 11.80 -19.93
N ILE A 488 15.86 10.54 -20.37
CA ILE A 488 14.65 10.04 -21.04
C ILE A 488 13.44 10.09 -20.09
N ALA A 489 13.59 9.69 -18.83
CA ALA A 489 12.51 9.72 -17.87
C ALA A 489 12.07 11.15 -17.52
N GLU A 490 13.00 12.09 -17.33
CA GLU A 490 12.69 13.49 -17.02
C GLU A 490 12.04 14.22 -18.20
N SER A 491 12.58 14.09 -19.41
CA SER A 491 12.00 14.70 -20.62
C SER A 491 10.58 14.19 -20.87
N THR A 492 10.37 12.87 -20.89
CA THR A 492 9.05 12.26 -21.07
C THR A 492 8.07 12.69 -19.98
N MET A 493 8.49 12.74 -18.70
CA MET A 493 7.63 13.18 -17.59
C MET A 493 7.17 14.64 -17.75
N LEU A 494 7.99 15.51 -18.35
CA LEU A 494 7.68 16.92 -18.59
C LEU A 494 6.80 17.15 -19.83
N GLU A 495 6.86 16.25 -20.83
CA GLU A 495 5.97 16.28 -22.00
C GLU A 495 4.53 15.84 -21.66
N LEU A 496 4.39 14.87 -20.74
CA LEU A 496 3.12 14.27 -20.30
C LEU A 496 2.25 15.22 -19.44
N THR A 497 1.78 16.29 -20.05
CA THR A 497 1.05 17.39 -19.38
C THR A 497 -0.47 17.17 -19.24
N SER A 498 -1.07 16.25 -20.02
CA SER A 498 -2.53 16.06 -20.04
C SER A 498 -3.05 15.40 -18.75
N PRO A 499 -4.33 15.60 -18.36
CA PRO A 499 -4.92 14.84 -17.25
C PRO A 499 -5.04 13.34 -17.56
N GLU A 500 -5.20 12.98 -18.84
CA GLU A 500 -5.22 11.59 -19.33
C GLU A 500 -3.83 10.92 -19.21
N ASP A 501 -2.75 11.69 -19.25
CA ASP A 501 -1.37 11.20 -19.15
C ASP A 501 -0.94 10.85 -17.70
N LYS A 502 -1.75 11.20 -16.68
CA LYS A 502 -1.39 11.03 -15.26
C LYS A 502 -0.81 9.64 -14.90
N PRO A 503 -1.39 8.48 -15.28
CA PRO A 503 -0.82 7.18 -14.95
C PRO A 503 0.54 6.93 -15.63
N ALA A 504 0.74 7.45 -16.85
CA ALA A 504 2.04 7.42 -17.51
C ALA A 504 3.07 8.30 -16.78
N ARG A 505 2.68 9.53 -16.41
CA ARG A 505 3.54 10.46 -15.68
C ARG A 505 3.94 9.96 -14.29
N THR A 506 3.02 9.32 -13.56
CA THR A 506 3.30 8.63 -12.28
C THR A 506 4.36 7.55 -12.47
N ARG A 507 4.23 6.71 -13.51
CA ARG A 507 5.21 5.66 -13.84
C ARG A 507 6.57 6.24 -14.25
N CYS A 508 6.58 7.34 -15.01
CA CYS A 508 7.80 8.09 -15.32
C CYS A 508 8.47 8.67 -14.06
N ALA A 509 7.71 9.23 -13.12
CA ALA A 509 8.22 9.73 -11.84
C ALA A 509 8.85 8.60 -10.99
N GLN A 510 8.21 7.43 -10.93
CA GLN A 510 8.76 6.25 -10.26
C GLN A 510 10.11 5.81 -10.90
N CYS A 511 10.19 5.70 -12.23
CA CYS A 511 11.44 5.38 -12.93
C CYS A 511 12.53 6.44 -12.73
N LEU A 512 12.17 7.73 -12.82
CA LEU A 512 13.08 8.86 -12.63
C LEU A 512 13.66 8.89 -11.21
N LYS A 513 12.84 8.63 -10.19
CA LYS A 513 13.28 8.52 -8.79
C LYS A 513 14.34 7.42 -8.63
N VAL A 514 14.07 6.20 -9.11
CA VAL A 514 15.01 5.07 -9.00
C VAL A 514 16.30 5.36 -9.77
N GLY A 515 16.22 5.94 -10.96
CA GLY A 515 17.39 6.35 -11.75
C GLY A 515 18.27 7.39 -11.04
N LEU A 516 17.67 8.38 -10.38
CA LEU A 516 18.38 9.40 -9.61
C LEU A 516 19.03 8.85 -8.32
N GLU A 517 18.33 7.98 -7.59
CA GLU A 517 18.84 7.32 -6.37
C GLU A 517 20.02 6.38 -6.71
N ASN A 518 19.91 5.64 -7.82
CA ASN A 518 20.98 4.81 -8.37
C ASN A 518 22.18 5.65 -8.84
N TRP A 519 21.97 6.69 -9.67
CA TRP A 519 23.05 7.59 -10.13
C TRP A 519 23.79 8.23 -8.95
N LYS A 520 23.08 8.61 -7.88
CA LYS A 520 23.70 9.14 -6.65
C LYS A 520 24.59 8.09 -5.96
N THR A 521 24.15 6.85 -5.91
CA THR A 521 24.90 5.72 -5.34
C THR A 521 26.17 5.43 -6.17
N MET A 522 26.08 5.45 -7.50
CA MET A 522 27.23 5.31 -8.39
C MET A 522 28.25 6.45 -8.24
N VAL A 523 27.80 7.72 -8.20
CA VAL A 523 28.69 8.90 -8.13
C VAL A 523 29.36 9.01 -6.76
N SER A 524 28.62 8.85 -5.66
CA SER A 524 29.21 8.88 -4.31
C SER A 524 30.24 7.76 -4.11
N THR A 525 30.02 6.58 -4.71
CA THR A 525 31.01 5.50 -4.78
C THR A 525 32.28 5.92 -5.53
N ARG A 526 32.16 6.64 -6.66
CA ARG A 526 33.32 7.21 -7.38
C ARG A 526 34.05 8.28 -6.58
N VAL A 527 33.33 9.19 -5.91
CA VAL A 527 33.92 10.20 -5.03
C VAL A 527 34.72 9.53 -3.90
N ALA A 528 34.18 8.48 -3.27
CA ALA A 528 34.87 7.71 -2.26
C ALA A 528 36.13 7.00 -2.80
N GLN A 529 36.03 6.34 -3.97
CA GLN A 529 37.17 5.69 -4.61
C GLN A 529 38.27 6.69 -4.99
N ALA A 530 37.94 7.78 -5.68
CA ALA A 530 38.91 8.79 -6.09
C ALA A 530 39.60 9.46 -4.88
N ARG A 531 38.86 9.74 -3.80
CA ARG A 531 39.43 10.25 -2.53
C ARG A 531 40.39 9.23 -1.90
N LYS A 532 40.05 7.93 -1.89
CA LYS A 532 40.94 6.85 -1.42
C LYS A 532 42.21 6.76 -2.27
N GLU A 533 42.08 6.71 -3.59
CA GLU A 533 43.21 6.61 -4.51
C GLU A 533 44.14 7.84 -4.46
N GLN A 534 43.61 9.02 -4.15
CA GLN A 534 44.38 10.24 -3.89
C GLN A 534 45.11 10.16 -2.53
N ALA A 535 44.50 9.58 -1.49
CA ALA A 535 45.13 9.38 -0.19
C ALA A 535 46.25 8.31 -0.26
N GLU A 536 46.04 7.21 -0.98
CA GLU A 536 47.06 6.20 -1.27
C GLU A 536 48.21 6.80 -2.10
N GLY A 537 47.90 7.64 -3.09
CA GLY A 537 48.92 8.39 -3.86
C GLY A 537 49.77 9.37 -3.02
N LYS A 538 49.26 9.81 -1.87
CA LYS A 538 49.98 10.65 -0.90
C LYS A 538 50.80 9.84 0.12
N THR A 539 50.28 8.69 0.56
CA THR A 539 50.90 7.84 1.59
C THR A 539 51.94 6.87 1.03
N ALA A 540 51.82 6.44 -0.23
CA ALA A 540 52.77 5.55 -0.90
C ALA A 540 54.16 6.16 -1.18
N GLY A 541 54.45 7.36 -0.67
CA GLY A 541 55.77 7.97 -0.65
C GLY A 541 56.34 8.22 -2.05
N GLN A 542 55.94 9.32 -2.70
CA GLN A 542 56.51 9.71 -3.99
C GLN A 542 58.06 9.80 -3.91
N SER A 543 58.72 8.79 -4.48
CA SER A 543 60.12 8.89 -4.85
C SER A 543 60.34 10.16 -5.70
N ARG A 544 61.52 10.78 -5.60
CA ARG A 544 61.84 12.09 -6.23
C ARG A 544 62.00 12.02 -7.76
N SER A 545 61.09 11.32 -8.44
CA SER A 545 60.99 11.27 -9.90
C SER A 545 60.18 12.45 -10.43
N TRP A 546 60.74 13.14 -11.41
CA TRP A 546 60.13 14.26 -12.14
C TRP A 546 58.72 13.97 -12.68
N PHE A 547 58.41 12.69 -12.97
CA PHE A 547 57.11 12.26 -13.48
C PHE A 547 56.01 12.12 -12.41
N GLY A 548 56.36 12.10 -11.12
CA GLY A 548 55.41 11.85 -10.02
C GLY A 548 54.31 12.93 -9.90
N GLY A 549 54.67 14.21 -10.01
CA GLY A 549 53.75 15.33 -9.77
C GLY A 549 52.49 15.30 -10.63
N ARG A 550 52.63 14.96 -11.93
CA ARG A 550 51.51 14.89 -12.89
C ARG A 550 50.47 13.82 -12.52
N SER A 551 50.89 12.73 -11.86
CA SER A 551 49.97 11.69 -11.36
C SER A 551 49.18 12.11 -10.11
N SER A 552 49.77 12.94 -9.24
CA SER A 552 49.05 13.48 -8.08
C SER A 552 48.10 14.60 -8.47
N GLN A 553 48.41 15.36 -9.54
CA GLN A 553 47.51 16.39 -10.05
C GLN A 553 46.27 15.77 -10.73
N SER A 554 46.45 14.79 -11.61
CA SER A 554 45.32 14.10 -12.27
C SER A 554 44.38 13.44 -11.27
N LYS A 555 44.89 12.77 -10.23
CA LYS A 555 44.07 12.25 -9.11
C LYS A 555 43.35 13.34 -8.28
N ALA A 556 43.83 14.58 -8.29
CA ALA A 556 43.15 15.71 -7.65
C ALA A 556 42.10 16.37 -8.58
N GLU A 557 42.31 16.34 -9.89
CA GLU A 557 41.36 16.76 -10.91
C GLU A 557 40.19 15.77 -11.03
N GLU A 558 40.46 14.46 -10.92
CA GLU A 558 39.42 13.42 -10.91
C GLU A 558 38.50 13.51 -9.69
N VAL A 559 39.05 13.71 -8.48
CA VAL A 559 38.21 13.94 -7.28
C VAL A 559 37.30 15.15 -7.50
N LYS A 560 37.82 16.26 -8.04
CA LYS A 560 37.01 17.45 -8.36
C LYS A 560 35.95 17.20 -9.43
N ARG A 561 36.22 16.36 -10.44
CA ARG A 561 35.25 15.95 -11.47
C ARG A 561 34.05 15.26 -10.82
N TRP A 562 34.31 14.26 -9.98
CA TRP A 562 33.25 13.49 -9.33
C TRP A 562 32.50 14.31 -8.26
N GLU A 563 33.19 15.17 -7.49
CA GLU A 563 32.56 16.10 -6.54
C GLU A 563 31.68 17.16 -7.24
N ALA A 564 32.06 17.62 -8.43
CA ALA A 564 31.23 18.53 -9.22
C ALA A 564 29.99 17.84 -9.81
N GLU A 565 30.10 16.57 -10.21
CA GLU A 565 28.94 15.77 -10.65
C GLU A 565 27.99 15.47 -9.48
N GLU A 566 28.53 15.13 -8.29
CA GLU A 566 27.74 14.93 -7.07
C GLU A 566 26.94 16.18 -6.69
N ALA A 567 27.57 17.37 -6.73
CA ALA A 567 26.90 18.64 -6.44
C ALA A 567 25.83 19.01 -7.47
N LEU A 568 26.06 18.75 -8.76
CA LEU A 568 25.07 18.97 -9.83
C LEU A 568 23.87 18.03 -9.67
N LEU A 569 24.13 16.76 -9.34
CA LEU A 569 23.09 15.75 -9.11
C LEU A 569 22.25 16.06 -7.86
N GLU A 570 22.87 16.48 -6.76
CA GLU A 570 22.12 16.92 -5.57
C GLU A 570 21.18 18.09 -5.86
N ASP A 571 21.59 19.06 -6.69
CA ASP A 571 20.72 20.17 -7.06
C ASP A 571 19.61 19.75 -8.05
N ARG A 572 19.89 18.84 -9.00
CA ARG A 572 18.87 18.24 -9.87
C ARG A 572 17.81 17.49 -9.05
N ILE A 573 18.24 16.66 -8.10
CA ILE A 573 17.35 15.96 -7.16
C ILE A 573 16.53 16.97 -6.34
N ARG A 574 17.16 18.02 -5.78
CA ARG A 574 16.48 19.06 -4.99
C ARG A 574 15.37 19.77 -5.76
N ARG A 575 15.55 20.00 -7.07
CA ARG A 575 14.53 20.61 -7.96
C ARG A 575 13.38 19.66 -8.28
N LEU A 576 13.69 18.38 -8.53
CA LEU A 576 12.70 17.38 -8.98
C LEU A 576 11.90 16.74 -7.84
N PHE A 577 12.49 16.62 -6.64
CA PHE A 577 11.87 15.91 -5.52
C PHE A 577 10.44 16.38 -5.16
N PRO A 578 10.10 17.68 -5.16
CA PRO A 578 8.72 18.13 -4.91
C PRO A 578 7.72 17.63 -5.97
N VAL A 579 8.14 17.54 -7.24
CA VAL A 579 7.32 17.03 -8.35
C VAL A 579 7.16 15.51 -8.21
N LEU A 580 8.27 14.81 -7.95
CA LEU A 580 8.28 13.35 -7.77
C LEU A 580 7.35 12.91 -6.62
N VAL A 581 7.36 13.61 -5.47
CA VAL A 581 6.47 13.30 -4.34
C VAL A 581 5.01 13.67 -4.64
N GLY A 582 4.75 14.73 -5.40
CA GLY A 582 3.39 15.09 -5.83
C GLY A 582 2.76 14.10 -6.80
N GLU A 583 3.56 13.51 -7.71
CA GLU A 583 3.11 12.61 -8.76
C GLU A 583 3.16 11.12 -8.37
N SER A 584 4.08 10.71 -7.49
CA SER A 584 4.19 9.29 -7.04
C SER A 584 3.29 8.94 -5.85
N GLY A 585 2.63 9.92 -5.25
CA GLY A 585 1.97 9.76 -3.95
C GLY A 585 2.94 9.31 -2.84
N LEU A 586 2.39 8.70 -1.79
CA LEU A 586 3.16 7.97 -0.78
C LEU A 586 3.18 6.46 -1.08
N ASP A 587 3.44 6.10 -2.35
CA ASP A 587 3.75 4.73 -2.77
C ASP A 587 5.06 4.25 -2.10
N THR A 588 4.91 3.85 -0.83
CA THR A 588 5.99 3.23 -0.06
C THR A 588 6.09 1.77 -0.47
N LEU A 589 7.32 1.33 -0.79
CA LEU A 589 7.65 -0.02 -1.26
C LEU A 589 7.10 -0.36 -2.66
N SER A 590 7.67 0.25 -3.71
CA SER A 590 7.67 -0.41 -5.02
C SER A 590 8.58 -1.67 -4.95
N PRO A 591 8.24 -2.79 -5.60
CA PRO A 591 9.09 -4.00 -5.61
C PRO A 591 10.43 -3.85 -6.35
N ASN A 592 10.66 -2.67 -6.93
CA ASN A 592 11.76 -2.32 -7.82
C ASN A 592 12.76 -1.35 -7.15
N SER A 593 12.98 -1.49 -5.85
CA SER A 593 14.22 -0.97 -5.24
C SER A 593 15.43 -1.55 -5.98
N SER A 594 16.47 -0.72 -6.18
CA SER A 594 17.69 -1.06 -6.93
C SER A 594 18.24 -2.45 -6.58
N LEU A 595 18.83 -3.14 -7.56
CA LEU A 595 19.26 -4.54 -7.44
C LEU A 595 20.37 -4.77 -6.39
N PHE A 596 20.97 -3.70 -5.85
CA PHE A 596 22.19 -3.74 -5.03
C PHE A 596 22.12 -2.84 -3.76
N VAL A 597 20.93 -2.67 -3.16
CA VAL A 597 20.70 -1.95 -1.89
C VAL A 597 20.52 -2.93 -0.72
#